data_AF-A0A2S7FU04-F1
#
_entry.id   AF-A0A2S7FU04-F1
#
_cell.length_a   1.000
_cell.length_b   1.000
_cell.length_c   1.000
_cell.angle_alpha   90.00
_cell.angle_beta   90.00
_cell.angle_gamma   90.00
#
_symmetry.space_group_name_H-M   'P 1'
#
loop_
_entity.id
_entity.type
_entity.pdbx_description
1 polymer ?
#
loop_
_entity_poly.entity_id
_entity_poly.type
_entity_poly.pdbx_seq_one_letter_code
_entity_poly.pdbx_strand_id
1 'polypeptide(L)'
;MDAVLNLIPPEERLQYSAMTGQSLFYLGETNLQHKILAIAEEEGVRQAAYALKLLQSDGELTIASTGKDDASGNLVTKQYTVKGPVMLMLTTTAIDVDEELLNRCLVLTVNESREQTEAIHAAQRHAQTLEGLLAANEKSYITQLHQNAQRLLRPLNVVNPFASQLTFMSDKTRTRRDHMKYLTLIQAIALLHQYQREIKRVEHRGQVVEYIEVAREDIALANRLAHEILGRTLDEMPPQTRKLLTLIQQWVSDSGQAREAMRFTRKQLRDAVQWGDTQLKIHLARLVEMEYLLVHRRGLTFCYELLFDGDGSADGAHLCGLIDVPENAGEVTL
;
A
#
# COMPACT_ATOMS: atom_id res chain seq x y z
N MET A 1 7.46 5.17 6.74
CA MET A 1 8.37 4.44 5.83
C MET A 1 9.58 3.90 6.58
N ASP A 2 10.42 4.77 7.17
CA ASP A 2 11.68 4.37 7.81
C ASP A 2 11.53 3.30 8.90
N ALA A 3 10.47 3.38 9.71
CA ALA A 3 10.21 2.37 10.74
C ALA A 3 10.10 0.94 10.17
N VAL A 4 9.49 0.79 8.98
CA VAL A 4 9.36 -0.51 8.30
C VAL A 4 10.68 -0.87 7.61
N LEU A 5 11.29 0.06 6.87
CA LEU A 5 12.54 -0.19 6.16
C LEU A 5 13.70 -0.55 7.09
N ASN A 6 13.71 -0.04 8.32
CA ASN A 6 14.75 -0.37 9.30
C ASN A 6 14.71 -1.84 9.73
N LEU A 7 13.55 -2.50 9.66
CA LEU A 7 13.44 -3.93 9.94
C LEU A 7 14.07 -4.77 8.82
N ILE A 8 14.28 -4.22 7.63
CA ILE A 8 14.85 -4.92 6.48
C ILE A 8 16.39 -4.84 6.54
N PRO A 9 17.12 -5.93 6.23
CA PRO A 9 18.57 -5.91 6.09
C PRO A 9 19.05 -4.74 5.21
N PRO A 10 20.05 -3.94 5.64
CA PRO A 10 20.54 -2.80 4.87
C PRO A 10 20.99 -3.14 3.44
N GLU A 11 21.50 -4.35 3.23
CA GLU A 11 21.95 -4.86 1.93
C GLU A 11 20.80 -5.17 0.96
N GLU A 12 19.57 -5.37 1.46
CA GLU A 12 18.37 -5.69 0.67
C GLU A 12 17.49 -4.48 0.37
N ARG A 13 17.95 -3.27 0.71
CA ARG A 13 17.21 -2.01 0.46
C ARG A 13 18.09 -0.93 -0.14
N LEU A 14 17.50 -0.15 -1.03
CA LEU A 14 18.04 1.10 -1.56
C LEU A 14 17.05 2.21 -1.23
N GLN A 15 17.55 3.33 -0.71
CA GLN A 15 16.71 4.46 -0.34
C GLN A 15 17.23 5.72 -1.02
N TYR A 16 16.35 6.41 -1.74
CA TYR A 16 16.64 7.69 -2.37
C TYR A 16 15.65 8.76 -1.88
N SER A 17 16.15 9.96 -1.60
CA SER A 17 15.29 11.11 -1.27
C SER A 17 14.64 11.72 -2.51
N ALA A 18 15.25 11.55 -3.68
CA ALA A 18 14.70 11.95 -4.98
C ALA A 18 15.40 11.15 -6.08
N MET A 19 14.71 10.93 -7.19
CA MET A 19 15.26 10.31 -8.40
C MET A 19 14.82 11.09 -9.63
N THR A 20 15.67 11.14 -10.66
CA THR A 20 15.27 11.68 -11.97
C THR A 20 14.67 10.55 -12.80
N GLY A 21 13.82 10.89 -13.78
CA GLY A 21 13.20 9.88 -14.63
C GLY A 21 14.20 8.97 -15.36
N GLN A 22 15.40 9.47 -15.65
CA GLN A 22 16.44 8.75 -16.34
C GLN A 22 17.38 7.97 -15.41
N SER A 23 17.56 8.38 -14.15
CA SER A 23 18.54 7.73 -13.26
C SER A 23 18.23 6.25 -13.01
N LEU A 24 16.96 5.86 -13.06
CA LEU A 24 16.53 4.48 -12.90
C LEU A 24 17.13 3.53 -13.93
N PHE A 25 17.36 3.99 -15.17
CA PHE A 25 17.95 3.15 -16.22
C PHE A 25 19.45 2.92 -16.04
N TYR A 26 20.13 3.81 -15.33
CA TYR A 26 21.56 3.72 -15.04
C TYR A 26 21.84 3.00 -13.71
N LEU A 27 20.80 2.67 -12.94
CA LEU A 27 20.93 1.83 -11.75
C LEU A 27 21.30 0.38 -12.07
N GLY A 28 21.40 -0.03 -13.34
CA GLY A 28 21.77 -1.39 -13.73
C GLY A 28 23.14 -1.84 -13.23
N GLU A 29 24.05 -0.90 -12.94
CA GLU A 29 25.32 -1.19 -12.25
C GLU A 29 25.11 -1.62 -10.80
N THR A 30 23.96 -1.28 -10.21
CA THR A 30 23.54 -1.66 -8.86
C THR A 30 22.52 -2.80 -8.95
N ASN A 31 22.81 -3.94 -8.33
CA ASN A 31 21.87 -5.07 -8.38
C ASN A 31 20.57 -4.73 -7.63
N LEU A 32 19.49 -4.48 -8.38
CA LEU A 32 18.14 -4.18 -7.86
C LEU A 32 17.26 -5.43 -7.71
N GLN A 33 17.70 -6.57 -8.23
CA GLN A 33 16.92 -7.81 -8.20
C GLN A 33 16.75 -8.29 -6.75
N HIS A 34 15.50 -8.58 -6.38
CA HIS A 34 15.03 -8.98 -5.06
C HIS A 34 15.20 -7.94 -3.95
N LYS A 35 15.49 -6.68 -4.28
CA LYS A 35 15.65 -5.60 -3.29
C LYS A 35 14.41 -4.72 -3.16
N ILE A 36 14.37 -3.95 -2.08
CA ILE A 36 13.42 -2.85 -1.89
C ILE A 36 14.02 -1.56 -2.44
N LEU A 37 13.34 -0.93 -3.40
CA LEU A 37 13.63 0.43 -3.84
C LEU A 37 12.65 1.39 -3.17
N ALA A 38 13.15 2.12 -2.18
CA ALA A 38 12.42 3.13 -1.44
C ALA A 38 12.69 4.53 -1.99
N ILE A 39 11.64 5.27 -2.34
CA ILE A 39 11.75 6.65 -2.83
C ILE A 39 10.86 7.53 -1.94
N ALA A 40 11.50 8.46 -1.22
CA ALA A 40 10.79 9.44 -0.43
C ALA A 40 10.24 10.56 -1.34
N GLU A 41 9.01 11.00 -1.09
CA GLU A 41 8.35 12.15 -1.75
C GLU A 41 8.23 12.05 -3.28
N GLU A 42 7.00 11.83 -3.76
CA GLU A 42 6.66 11.53 -5.16
C GLU A 42 7.03 12.61 -6.20
N GLU A 43 7.41 13.83 -5.82
CA GLU A 43 7.78 14.87 -6.81
C GLU A 43 8.89 14.38 -7.77
N GLY A 44 9.80 13.52 -7.29
CA GLY A 44 10.79 12.82 -8.14
C GLY A 44 10.25 11.58 -8.88
N VAL A 45 9.24 10.91 -8.32
CA VAL A 45 8.61 9.71 -8.89
C VAL A 45 7.80 10.04 -10.14
N ARG A 46 7.15 11.21 -10.22
CA ARG A 46 6.31 11.57 -11.39
C ARG A 46 7.08 11.52 -12.71
N GLN A 47 8.37 11.88 -12.71
CA GLN A 47 9.23 11.78 -13.89
C GLN A 47 9.71 10.34 -14.17
N ALA A 48 9.76 9.48 -13.15
CA ALA A 48 10.19 8.08 -13.23
C ALA A 48 9.03 7.08 -13.31
N ALA A 49 7.78 7.53 -13.24
CA ALA A 49 6.59 6.69 -13.12
C ALA A 49 6.51 5.65 -14.24
N TYR A 50 6.83 6.03 -15.48
CA TYR A 50 6.87 5.11 -16.61
C TYR A 50 7.90 3.99 -16.43
N ALA A 51 9.13 4.32 -16.02
CA ALA A 51 10.17 3.33 -15.76
C ALA A 51 9.78 2.40 -14.59
N LEU A 52 9.18 2.94 -13.53
CA LEU A 52 8.70 2.14 -12.39
C LEU A 52 7.55 1.21 -12.78
N LYS A 53 6.67 1.62 -13.71
CA LYS A 53 5.61 0.77 -14.25
C LYS A 53 6.19 -0.42 -15.02
N LEU A 54 7.12 -0.16 -15.93
CA LEU A 54 7.79 -1.19 -16.72
C LEU A 54 8.58 -2.16 -15.84
N LEU A 55 9.32 -1.66 -14.84
CA LEU A 55 10.08 -2.52 -13.95
C LEU A 55 9.19 -3.44 -13.10
N GLN A 56 7.98 -2.99 -12.75
CA GLN A 56 6.99 -3.83 -12.07
C GLN A 56 6.31 -4.85 -12.99
N SER A 57 6.06 -4.52 -14.26
CA SER A 57 5.35 -5.40 -15.19
C SER A 57 6.25 -6.39 -15.90
N ASP A 58 7.37 -5.91 -16.43
CA ASP A 58 8.22 -6.63 -17.37
C ASP A 58 9.41 -7.26 -16.65
N GLY A 59 9.68 -6.83 -15.40
CA GLY A 59 10.78 -7.34 -14.59
C GLY A 59 12.16 -6.91 -15.08
N GLU A 60 12.25 -6.08 -16.13
CA GLU A 60 13.48 -5.47 -16.60
C GLU A 60 13.24 -4.10 -17.25
N LEU A 61 14.27 -3.26 -17.25
CA LEU A 61 14.31 -1.99 -17.98
C LEU A 61 15.53 -1.98 -18.88
N THR A 62 15.35 -1.57 -20.13
CA THR A 62 16.44 -1.39 -21.08
C THR A 62 16.36 0.00 -21.69
N ILE A 63 17.50 0.70 -21.75
CA ILE A 63 17.65 1.93 -22.53
C ILE A 63 18.93 1.89 -23.35
N ALA A 64 18.86 2.42 -24.58
CA ALA A 64 20.05 2.71 -25.38
C ALA A 64 20.36 4.21 -25.22
N SER A 65 21.59 4.52 -24.79
CA SER A 65 22.04 5.90 -24.58
C SER A 65 23.45 6.09 -25.11
N THR A 66 23.75 7.29 -25.61
CA THR A 66 25.06 7.61 -26.17
C THR A 66 26.09 7.76 -25.06
N GLY A 67 27.05 6.84 -25.01
CA GLY A 67 28.22 6.90 -24.12
C GLY A 67 29.49 7.23 -24.90
N LYS A 68 30.55 7.63 -24.20
CA LYS A 68 31.90 7.66 -24.77
C LYS A 68 32.55 6.28 -24.63
N ASP A 69 33.26 5.88 -25.67
CA ASP A 69 34.17 4.74 -25.60
C ASP A 69 35.46 5.16 -24.90
N ASP A 70 35.86 4.41 -23.87
CA ASP A 70 37.00 4.77 -23.00
C ASP A 70 38.34 4.62 -23.74
N ALA A 71 38.38 3.82 -24.80
CA ALA A 71 39.57 3.61 -25.63
C ALA A 71 39.69 4.62 -26.78
N SER A 72 38.61 4.90 -27.51
CA SER A 72 38.66 5.74 -28.72
C SER A 72 38.12 7.16 -28.56
N GLY A 73 37.43 7.47 -27.46
CA GLY A 73 36.77 8.77 -27.23
C GLY A 73 35.57 9.04 -28.13
N ASN A 74 35.23 8.11 -29.02
CA ASN A 74 34.09 8.23 -29.92
C ASN A 74 32.76 8.03 -29.17
N LEU A 75 31.72 8.67 -29.70
CA LEU A 75 30.36 8.45 -29.23
C LEU A 75 29.87 7.09 -29.74
N VAL A 76 29.60 6.18 -28.82
CA VAL A 76 29.04 4.85 -29.09
C VAL A 76 27.72 4.70 -28.36
N THR A 77 26.79 3.94 -28.95
CA THR A 77 25.54 3.61 -28.25
C THR A 77 25.85 2.54 -27.20
N LYS A 78 25.67 2.88 -25.92
CA LYS A 78 25.75 1.94 -24.79
C LYS A 78 24.33 1.53 -24.39
N GLN A 79 24.12 0.25 -24.17
CA GLN A 79 22.85 -0.28 -23.66
C GLN A 79 22.97 -0.49 -22.15
N TYR A 80 22.04 0.09 -21.40
CA TYR A 80 21.93 -0.10 -19.95
C TYR A 80 20.70 -0.95 -19.67
N THR A 81 20.88 -2.01 -18.89
CA THR A 81 19.81 -2.94 -18.51
C THR A 81 19.72 -3.04 -17.00
N VAL A 82 18.52 -2.91 -16.46
CA VAL A 82 18.22 -3.06 -15.03
C VAL A 82 17.29 -4.24 -14.88
N LYS A 83 17.64 -5.19 -14.00
CA LYS A 83 16.82 -6.38 -13.75
C LYS A 83 16.10 -6.29 -12.41
N GLY A 84 14.81 -6.57 -12.43
CA GLY A 84 13.99 -6.93 -11.28
C GLY A 84 13.94 -8.46 -11.09
N PRO A 85 12.97 -8.97 -10.31
CA PRO A 85 11.90 -8.23 -9.64
C PRO A 85 12.41 -7.30 -8.53
N VAL A 86 11.72 -6.19 -8.29
CA VAL A 86 12.03 -5.22 -7.23
C VAL A 86 10.76 -4.91 -6.45
N MET A 87 10.86 -4.71 -5.14
CA MET A 87 9.74 -4.22 -4.33
C MET A 87 9.85 -2.69 -4.26
N LEU A 88 8.79 -1.98 -4.66
CA LEU A 88 8.76 -0.52 -4.60
C LEU A 88 8.07 -0.05 -3.31
N MET A 89 8.70 0.89 -2.60
CA MET A 89 8.10 1.59 -1.48
C MET A 89 8.15 3.09 -1.72
N LEU A 90 6.99 3.72 -1.90
CA LEU A 90 6.89 5.13 -2.25
C LEU A 90 6.12 5.87 -1.16
N THR A 91 6.53 7.08 -0.82
CA THR A 91 5.73 8.00 -0.01
C THR A 91 5.32 9.22 -0.82
N THR A 92 4.09 9.67 -0.63
CA THR A 92 3.56 10.85 -1.32
C THR A 92 2.66 11.67 -0.42
N THR A 93 2.73 12.99 -0.60
CA THR A 93 1.74 13.96 -0.10
C THR A 93 0.79 14.40 -1.20
N ALA A 94 1.02 13.97 -2.45
CA ALA A 94 0.18 14.32 -3.59
C ALA A 94 -1.21 13.69 -3.44
N ILE A 95 -2.21 14.49 -3.77
CA ILE A 95 -3.63 14.10 -3.71
C ILE A 95 -4.04 13.32 -4.99
N ASP A 96 -3.29 13.51 -6.07
CA ASP A 96 -3.48 12.90 -7.40
C ASP A 96 -2.23 12.12 -7.80
N VAL A 97 -2.28 10.81 -7.58
CA VAL A 97 -1.26 9.85 -8.02
C VAL A 97 -1.75 9.20 -9.31
N ASP A 98 -0.82 8.84 -10.21
CA ASP A 98 -1.14 8.09 -11.42
C ASP A 98 -1.95 6.81 -11.10
N GLU A 99 -3.16 6.73 -11.65
CA GLU A 99 -4.13 5.66 -11.34
C GLU A 99 -3.59 4.27 -11.73
N GLU A 100 -2.80 4.20 -12.79
CA GLU A 100 -2.17 2.97 -13.24
C GLU A 100 -1.15 2.45 -12.22
N LEU A 101 -0.37 3.35 -11.61
CA LEU A 101 0.56 3.05 -10.53
C LEU A 101 -0.19 2.65 -9.26
N LEU A 102 -1.24 3.39 -8.88
CA LEU A 102 -2.11 3.03 -7.74
C LEU A 102 -2.72 1.63 -7.87
N ASN A 103 -3.15 1.26 -9.07
CA ASN A 103 -3.70 -0.06 -9.35
C ASN A 103 -2.66 -1.20 -9.20
N ARG A 104 -1.36 -0.89 -9.20
CA ARG A 104 -0.26 -1.85 -8.99
C ARG A 104 0.26 -1.88 -7.56
N CYS A 105 0.10 -0.79 -6.80
CA CYS A 105 0.55 -0.68 -5.43
C CYS A 105 -0.50 -1.15 -4.41
N LEU A 106 -0.05 -1.36 -3.16
CA LEU A 106 -0.88 -1.34 -1.96
C LEU A 106 -0.81 0.08 -1.38
N VAL A 107 -1.97 0.70 -1.15
CA VAL A 107 -2.04 2.08 -0.65
C VAL A 107 -2.26 2.07 0.85
N LEU A 108 -1.33 2.66 1.59
CA LEU A 108 -1.44 2.83 3.03
C LEU A 108 -1.61 4.32 3.36
N THR A 109 -2.60 4.63 4.20
CA THR A 109 -2.83 5.99 4.68
C THR A 109 -2.27 6.18 6.09
N VAL A 110 -1.84 7.40 6.40
CA VAL A 110 -1.39 7.76 7.74
C VAL A 110 -2.62 7.97 8.64
N ASN A 111 -2.56 7.46 9.86
CA ASN A 111 -3.58 7.74 10.87
C ASN A 111 -3.35 9.14 11.46
N GLU A 112 -4.24 10.07 11.13
CA GLU A 112 -4.21 11.45 11.59
C GLU A 112 -5.32 11.73 12.62
N SER A 113 -5.83 10.69 13.28
CA SER A 113 -6.79 10.85 14.38
C SER A 113 -6.16 11.60 15.55
N ARG A 114 -7.02 12.22 16.36
CA ARG A 114 -6.60 12.94 17.56
C ARG A 114 -5.97 11.97 18.56
N GLU A 115 -6.58 10.81 18.75
CA GLU A 115 -6.13 9.74 19.63
C GLU A 115 -4.71 9.28 19.25
N GLN A 116 -4.47 9.11 17.94
CA GLN A 116 -3.13 8.76 17.44
C GLN A 116 -2.12 9.87 17.72
N THR A 117 -2.51 11.13 17.56
CA THR A 117 -1.63 12.28 17.82
C THR A 117 -1.31 12.39 19.32
N GLU A 118 -2.29 12.19 20.20
CA GLU A 118 -2.09 12.14 21.65
C GLU A 118 -1.16 10.99 22.06
N ALA A 119 -1.32 9.81 21.45
CA ALA A 119 -0.43 8.67 21.66
C ALA A 119 1.02 8.96 21.20
N ILE A 120 1.20 9.62 20.06
CA ILE A 120 2.52 10.06 19.58
C ILE A 120 3.14 11.04 20.57
N HIS A 121 2.40 12.04 21.06
CA HIS A 121 2.91 12.98 22.06
C HIS A 121 3.32 12.28 23.35
N ALA A 122 2.54 11.30 23.81
CA ALA A 122 2.88 10.51 24.99
C ALA A 122 4.18 9.72 24.77
N ALA A 123 4.33 9.05 23.62
CA ALA A 123 5.53 8.31 23.27
C ALA A 123 6.77 9.22 23.15
N GLN A 124 6.63 10.40 22.56
CA GLN A 124 7.70 11.40 22.46
C GLN A 124 8.16 11.89 23.84
N ARG A 125 7.23 12.14 24.77
CA ARG A 125 7.56 12.48 26.16
C ARG A 125 8.26 11.32 26.87
N HIS A 126 7.74 10.11 26.72
CA HIS A 126 8.36 8.91 27.30
C HIS A 126 9.79 8.69 26.81
N ALA A 127 10.06 8.95 25.52
CA ALA A 127 11.41 8.83 24.95
C ALA A 127 12.46 9.78 25.60
N GLN A 128 12.02 10.82 26.31
CA GLN A 128 12.91 11.74 27.06
C GLN A 128 13.21 11.26 28.49
N THR A 129 12.67 10.11 28.90
CA THR A 129 12.91 9.50 30.22
C THR A 129 14.08 8.51 30.16
N LEU A 130 14.60 8.08 31.33
CA LEU A 130 15.63 7.05 31.40
C LEU A 130 15.10 5.72 30.84
N GLU A 131 13.85 5.37 31.14
CA GLU A 131 13.17 4.20 30.62
C GLU A 131 13.05 4.25 29.09
N GLY A 132 12.74 5.43 28.55
CA GLY A 132 12.69 5.66 27.10
C GLY A 132 14.05 5.48 26.43
N LEU A 133 15.14 5.93 27.06
CA LEU A 133 16.50 5.72 26.58
C LEU A 133 16.86 4.22 26.56
N LEU A 134 16.53 3.48 27.62
CA LEU A 134 16.73 2.03 27.68
C LEU A 134 15.90 1.30 26.61
N ALA A 135 14.65 1.72 26.38
CA ALA A 135 13.80 1.17 25.34
C ALA A 135 14.36 1.41 23.92
N ALA A 136 15.10 2.50 23.69
CA ALA A 136 15.77 2.74 22.40
C ALA A 136 16.91 1.73 22.12
N ASN A 137 17.62 1.28 23.16
CA ASN A 137 18.59 0.19 23.03
C ASN A 137 17.89 -1.13 22.70
N GLU A 138 16.79 -1.44 23.40
CA GLU A 138 15.99 -2.64 23.14
C GLU A 138 15.44 -2.67 21.71
N LYS A 139 14.96 -1.52 21.22
CA LYS A 139 14.53 -1.37 19.82
C LYS A 139 15.63 -1.75 18.83
N SER A 140 16.87 -1.38 19.11
CA SER A 140 18.00 -1.69 18.23
C SER A 140 18.28 -3.20 18.20
N TYR A 141 18.18 -3.87 19.35
CA TYR A 141 18.27 -5.33 19.45
C TYR A 141 17.16 -6.03 18.67
N ILE A 142 15.90 -5.63 18.86
CA ILE A 142 14.74 -6.17 18.13
C ILE A 142 14.90 -5.96 16.61
N THR A 143 15.37 -4.79 16.20
CA THR A 143 15.61 -4.49 14.77
C THR A 143 16.64 -5.45 14.19
N GLN A 144 17.75 -5.68 14.89
CA GLN A 144 18.78 -6.62 14.44
C GLN A 144 18.26 -8.07 14.41
N LEU A 145 17.42 -8.45 15.37
CA LEU A 145 16.76 -9.75 15.39
C LEU A 145 15.90 -9.96 14.14
N HIS A 146 15.07 -8.98 13.77
CA HIS A 146 14.25 -9.04 12.56
C HIS A 146 15.08 -9.13 11.28
N GLN A 147 16.18 -8.37 11.18
CA GLN A 147 17.07 -8.43 10.03
C GLN A 147 17.74 -9.81 9.92
N ASN A 148 18.21 -10.36 11.04
CA ASN A 148 18.83 -11.69 11.05
C ASN A 148 17.82 -12.80 10.73
N ALA A 149 16.59 -12.71 11.25
CA ALA A 149 15.53 -13.65 10.93
C ALA A 149 15.23 -13.69 9.42
N GLN A 150 15.21 -12.53 8.74
CA GLN A 150 15.02 -12.46 7.30
C GLN A 150 16.16 -13.11 6.52
N ARG A 151 17.42 -12.92 6.94
CA ARG A 151 18.60 -13.56 6.31
C ARG A 151 18.57 -15.08 6.39
N LEU A 152 17.87 -15.63 7.38
CA LEU A 152 17.75 -17.08 7.56
C LEU A 152 16.63 -17.69 6.70
N LEU A 153 15.69 -16.89 6.18
CA LEU A 153 14.60 -17.41 5.36
C LEU A 153 15.16 -18.12 4.11
N ARG A 154 14.72 -19.36 3.89
CA ARG A 154 15.04 -20.09 2.66
C ARG A 154 14.03 -19.73 1.58
N PRO A 155 14.44 -19.69 0.31
CA PRO A 155 13.55 -19.43 -0.83
C PRO A 155 12.74 -20.68 -1.18
N LEU A 156 11.86 -21.13 -0.28
CA LEU A 156 11.00 -22.29 -0.49
C LEU A 156 9.78 -21.94 -1.34
N ASN A 157 9.31 -22.91 -2.12
CA ASN A 157 8.02 -22.77 -2.79
C ASN A 157 6.89 -22.85 -1.76
N VAL A 158 5.81 -22.12 -2.01
CA VAL A 158 4.60 -22.16 -1.17
C VAL A 158 3.44 -22.66 -2.01
N VAL A 159 2.84 -23.75 -1.57
CA VAL A 159 1.64 -24.33 -2.20
C VAL A 159 0.44 -24.04 -1.32
N ASN A 160 -0.63 -23.53 -1.92
CA ASN A 160 -1.88 -23.28 -1.20
C ASN A 160 -2.91 -24.38 -1.54
N PRO A 161 -3.08 -25.41 -0.68
CA PRO A 161 -4.04 -26.49 -0.93
C PRO A 161 -5.50 -25.99 -0.88
N PHE A 162 -5.75 -24.82 -0.30
CA PHE A 162 -7.06 -24.20 -0.20
C PHE A 162 -7.36 -23.24 -1.36
N ALA A 163 -6.43 -23.04 -2.30
CA ALA A 163 -6.54 -22.01 -3.34
C ALA A 163 -7.83 -22.10 -4.17
N SER A 164 -8.29 -23.31 -4.49
CA SER A 164 -9.53 -23.54 -5.25
C SER A 164 -10.80 -23.19 -4.48
N GLN A 165 -10.72 -23.13 -3.15
CA GLN A 165 -11.83 -22.77 -2.28
C GLN A 165 -11.92 -21.25 -2.12
N LEU A 166 -10.81 -20.53 -2.25
CA LEU A 166 -10.78 -19.08 -2.07
C LEU A 166 -11.61 -18.37 -3.14
N THR A 167 -12.51 -17.50 -2.71
CA THR A 167 -13.27 -16.60 -3.57
C THR A 167 -12.78 -15.16 -3.43
N PHE A 168 -12.95 -14.40 -4.50
CA PHE A 168 -12.62 -12.97 -4.55
C PHE A 168 -13.61 -12.27 -5.47
N MET A 169 -13.88 -10.99 -5.25
CA MET A 169 -14.83 -10.24 -6.08
C MET A 169 -14.40 -10.25 -7.56
N SER A 170 -15.35 -10.39 -8.47
CA SER A 170 -15.11 -10.56 -9.92
C SER A 170 -15.85 -9.54 -10.78
N ASP A 171 -16.39 -8.50 -10.17
CA ASP A 171 -17.23 -7.46 -10.76
C ASP A 171 -16.44 -6.38 -11.51
N LYS A 172 -15.16 -6.16 -11.17
CA LYS A 172 -14.30 -5.15 -11.82
C LYS A 172 -13.00 -5.75 -12.36
N THR A 173 -12.49 -5.25 -13.49
CA THR A 173 -11.21 -5.71 -14.07
C THR A 173 -10.03 -5.57 -13.10
N ARG A 174 -10.06 -4.56 -12.22
CA ARG A 174 -9.06 -4.32 -11.18
C ARG A 174 -8.92 -5.50 -10.21
N THR A 175 -10.01 -6.20 -9.90
CA THR A 175 -9.99 -7.29 -8.92
C THR A 175 -9.11 -8.46 -9.34
N ARG A 176 -8.80 -8.60 -10.64
CA ARG A 176 -7.82 -9.58 -11.14
C ARG A 176 -6.43 -9.36 -10.53
N ARG A 177 -6.00 -8.10 -10.42
CA ARG A 177 -4.70 -7.74 -9.81
C ARG A 177 -4.76 -7.87 -8.29
N ASP A 178 -5.84 -7.38 -7.68
CA ASP A 178 -5.97 -7.41 -6.22
C ASP A 178 -6.14 -8.84 -5.68
N HIS A 179 -6.77 -9.73 -6.45
CA HIS A 179 -6.81 -11.16 -6.15
C HIS A 179 -5.40 -11.77 -6.11
N MET A 180 -4.55 -11.44 -7.09
CA MET A 180 -3.15 -11.89 -7.06
C MET A 180 -2.38 -11.31 -5.87
N LYS A 181 -2.62 -10.04 -5.49
CA LYS A 181 -2.02 -9.47 -4.27
C LYS A 181 -2.45 -10.23 -3.01
N TYR A 182 -3.73 -10.61 -2.93
CA TYR A 182 -4.26 -11.40 -1.82
C TYR A 182 -3.63 -12.81 -1.76
N LEU A 183 -3.53 -13.52 -2.87
CA LEU A 183 -2.86 -14.83 -2.92
C LEU A 183 -1.37 -14.73 -2.54
N THR A 184 -0.67 -13.71 -3.03
CA THR A 184 0.73 -13.47 -2.67
C THR A 184 0.90 -13.11 -1.20
N LEU A 185 -0.06 -12.39 -0.59
CA LEU A 185 -0.05 -12.09 0.84
C LEU A 185 -0.14 -13.38 1.68
N ILE A 186 -1.03 -14.31 1.31
CA ILE A 186 -1.12 -15.62 1.96
C ILE A 186 0.22 -16.36 1.85
N GLN A 187 0.82 -16.38 0.66
CA GLN A 187 2.10 -17.05 0.44
C GLN A 187 3.22 -16.43 1.28
N ALA A 188 3.29 -15.11 1.36
CA ALA A 188 4.29 -14.39 2.14
C ALA A 188 4.17 -14.71 3.64
N ILE A 189 2.95 -14.79 4.16
CA ILE A 189 2.70 -15.18 5.56
C ILE A 189 3.16 -16.62 5.81
N ALA A 190 2.78 -17.56 4.95
CA ALA A 190 3.19 -18.96 5.08
C ALA A 190 4.73 -19.11 4.99
N LEU A 191 5.39 -18.38 4.08
CA LEU A 191 6.84 -18.37 3.93
C LEU A 191 7.55 -17.81 5.17
N LEU A 192 6.98 -16.78 5.81
CA LEU A 192 7.49 -16.25 7.07
C LEU A 192 7.46 -17.31 8.19
N HIS A 193 6.44 -18.17 8.16
CA HIS A 193 6.29 -19.30 9.09
C HIS A 193 7.03 -20.57 8.66
N GLN A 194 7.91 -20.55 7.63
CA GLN A 194 8.50 -21.77 7.06
C GLN A 194 9.19 -22.71 8.06
N TYR A 195 9.77 -22.17 9.15
CA TYR A 195 10.43 -22.97 10.20
C TYR A 195 9.47 -23.59 11.22
N GLN A 196 8.18 -23.29 11.11
CA GLN A 196 7.08 -23.85 11.91
C GLN A 196 6.23 -24.83 11.07
N ARG A 197 6.69 -25.17 9.87
CA ARG A 197 5.99 -26.02 8.89
C ARG A 197 6.83 -27.23 8.52
N GLU A 198 6.17 -28.29 8.11
CA GLU A 198 6.83 -29.42 7.47
C GLU A 198 7.25 -29.03 6.05
N ILE A 199 8.52 -29.28 5.71
CA ILE A 199 9.03 -29.09 4.35
C ILE A 199 8.78 -30.37 3.57
N LYS A 200 7.88 -30.28 2.59
CA LYS A 200 7.53 -31.39 1.70
C LYS A 200 8.41 -31.38 0.45
N ARG A 201 8.53 -32.55 -0.17
CA ARG A 201 9.31 -32.76 -1.39
C ARG A 201 8.47 -33.51 -2.40
N VAL A 202 8.54 -33.07 -3.65
CA VAL A 202 7.94 -33.79 -4.78
C VAL A 202 8.97 -33.88 -5.89
N GLU A 203 9.05 -35.06 -6.53
CA GLU A 203 9.87 -35.23 -7.72
C GLU A 203 9.00 -35.01 -8.96
N HIS A 204 9.42 -34.09 -9.82
CA HIS A 204 8.78 -33.85 -11.11
C HIS A 204 9.84 -33.79 -12.20
N ARG A 205 9.76 -34.69 -13.18
CA ARG A 205 10.70 -34.78 -14.31
C ARG A 205 12.18 -34.83 -13.88
N GLY A 206 12.47 -35.59 -12.81
CA GLY A 206 13.84 -35.74 -12.29
C GLY A 206 14.37 -34.53 -11.50
N GLN A 207 13.54 -33.53 -11.21
CA GLN A 207 13.87 -32.42 -10.32
C GLN A 207 13.09 -32.55 -9.01
N VAL A 208 13.79 -32.40 -7.89
CA VAL A 208 13.17 -32.35 -6.56
C VAL A 208 12.77 -30.91 -6.26
N VAL A 209 11.49 -30.70 -6.03
CA VAL A 209 10.92 -29.41 -5.63
C VAL A 209 10.59 -29.46 -4.15
N GLU A 210 11.23 -28.60 -3.36
CA GLU A 210 10.89 -28.40 -1.95
C GLU A 210 9.81 -27.33 -1.82
N TYR A 211 8.80 -27.60 -1.00
CA TYR A 211 7.71 -26.67 -0.75
C TYR A 211 7.16 -26.81 0.67
N ILE A 212 6.48 -25.76 1.12
CA ILE A 212 5.63 -25.77 2.30
C ILE A 212 4.18 -25.55 1.89
N GLU A 213 3.24 -26.00 2.71
CA GLU A 213 1.82 -25.77 2.50
C GLU A 213 1.32 -24.61 3.35
N VAL A 214 0.43 -23.80 2.77
CA VAL A 214 -0.33 -22.78 3.48
C VAL A 214 -1.22 -23.45 4.53
N ALA A 215 -1.23 -22.92 5.75
CA ALA A 215 -2.18 -23.32 6.79
C ALA A 215 -3.40 -22.39 6.83
N ARG A 216 -4.51 -22.87 7.41
CA ARG A 216 -5.75 -22.08 7.57
C ARG A 216 -5.52 -20.78 8.34
N GLU A 217 -4.63 -20.79 9.33
CA GLU A 217 -4.24 -19.60 10.10
C GLU A 217 -3.55 -18.52 9.26
N ASP A 218 -2.78 -18.91 8.22
CA ASP A 218 -2.15 -17.96 7.30
C ASP A 218 -3.22 -17.23 6.48
N ILE A 219 -4.27 -17.96 6.05
CA ILE A 219 -5.43 -17.39 5.35
C ILE A 219 -6.22 -16.45 6.27
N ALA A 220 -6.47 -16.85 7.51
CA ALA A 220 -7.18 -16.01 8.49
C ALA A 220 -6.41 -14.70 8.77
N LEU A 221 -5.08 -14.77 8.90
CA LEU A 221 -4.25 -13.57 9.03
C LEU A 221 -4.26 -12.72 7.74
N ALA A 222 -4.15 -13.34 6.57
CA ALA A 222 -4.24 -12.66 5.29
C ALA A 222 -5.58 -11.96 5.11
N ASN A 223 -6.69 -12.58 5.50
CA ASN A 223 -8.02 -11.99 5.48
C ASN A 223 -8.03 -10.72 6.33
N ARG A 224 -7.63 -10.79 7.61
CA ARG A 224 -7.60 -9.61 8.49
C ARG A 224 -6.82 -8.44 7.88
N LEU A 225 -5.64 -8.71 7.32
CA LEU A 225 -4.81 -7.69 6.67
C LEU A 225 -5.43 -7.18 5.36
N ALA A 226 -6.01 -8.06 4.55
CA ALA A 226 -6.63 -7.71 3.27
C ALA A 226 -7.85 -6.80 3.45
N HIS A 227 -8.66 -7.01 4.48
CA HIS A 227 -9.77 -6.11 4.80
C HIS A 227 -9.26 -4.68 5.03
N GLU A 228 -8.22 -4.50 5.84
CA GLU A 228 -7.65 -3.18 6.11
C GLU A 228 -7.00 -2.52 4.90
N ILE A 229 -6.32 -3.30 4.05
CA ILE A 229 -5.46 -2.74 2.99
C ILE A 229 -6.19 -2.70 1.64
N LEU A 230 -6.81 -3.80 1.22
CA LEU A 230 -7.45 -3.92 -0.09
C LEU A 230 -8.88 -3.40 -0.07
N GLY A 231 -9.61 -3.58 1.03
CA GLY A 231 -10.97 -3.05 1.15
C GLY A 231 -11.02 -1.54 0.92
N ARG A 232 -10.08 -0.78 1.52
CA ARG A 232 -9.97 0.68 1.35
C ARG A 232 -9.57 1.10 -0.07
N THR A 233 -8.98 0.19 -0.82
CA THR A 233 -8.39 0.41 -2.15
C THR A 233 -9.40 0.13 -3.27
N LEU A 234 -10.39 -0.74 -3.03
CA LEU A 234 -11.46 -1.11 -3.97
C LEU A 234 -12.60 -0.09 -4.04
N ASP A 235 -12.64 0.82 -3.07
CA ASP A 235 -13.45 2.02 -3.13
C ASP A 235 -12.98 2.94 -4.26
N GLU A 236 -13.92 3.42 -5.06
CA GLU A 236 -13.64 4.42 -6.11
C GLU A 236 -13.33 5.79 -5.49
N MET A 237 -13.73 6.01 -4.24
CA MET A 237 -13.45 7.24 -3.52
C MET A 237 -12.02 7.23 -2.94
N PRO A 238 -11.17 8.23 -3.25
CA PRO A 238 -9.86 8.33 -2.64
C PRO A 238 -9.96 8.44 -1.10
N PRO A 239 -9.05 7.83 -0.32
CA PRO A 239 -9.22 7.73 1.14
C PRO A 239 -9.42 9.07 1.86
N GLN A 240 -8.72 10.13 1.44
CA GLN A 240 -8.91 11.48 2.00
C GLN A 240 -10.27 12.08 1.64
N THR A 241 -10.79 11.77 0.45
CA THR A 241 -12.14 12.17 0.02
C THR A 241 -13.21 11.46 0.88
N ARG A 242 -13.02 10.16 1.17
CA ARG A 242 -13.88 9.40 2.08
C ARG A 242 -13.84 9.98 3.50
N LYS A 243 -12.65 10.25 4.03
CA LYS A 243 -12.48 10.89 5.34
C LYS A 243 -13.23 12.22 5.42
N LEU A 244 -13.13 13.04 4.37
CA LEU A 244 -13.88 14.30 4.29
C LEU A 244 -15.40 14.06 4.28
N LEU A 245 -15.89 13.08 3.51
CA LEU A 245 -17.31 12.73 3.49
C LEU A 245 -17.82 12.35 4.88
N THR A 246 -17.10 11.48 5.61
CA THR A 246 -17.47 11.09 6.98
C THR A 246 -17.46 12.29 7.94
N LEU A 247 -16.49 13.20 7.81
CA LEU A 247 -16.45 14.43 8.61
C LEU A 247 -17.63 15.37 8.30
N ILE A 248 -18.02 15.49 7.03
CA ILE A 248 -19.20 16.26 6.62
C ILE A 248 -20.47 15.62 7.19
N GLN A 249 -20.61 14.29 7.09
CA GLN A 249 -21.75 13.56 7.65
C GLN A 249 -21.89 13.80 9.15
N GLN A 250 -20.79 13.61 9.89
CA GLN A 250 -20.77 13.82 11.34
C GLN A 250 -21.15 15.27 11.68
N TRP A 251 -20.56 16.25 11.00
CA TRP A 251 -20.85 17.66 11.25
C TRP A 251 -22.30 18.05 10.93
N VAL A 252 -22.87 17.51 9.85
CA VAL A 252 -24.28 17.72 9.50
C VAL A 252 -25.19 17.07 10.53
N SER A 253 -24.88 15.84 10.97
CA SER A 253 -25.62 15.14 12.03
C SER A 253 -25.59 15.91 13.36
N ASP A 254 -24.41 16.38 13.77
CA ASP A 254 -24.22 17.14 15.02
C ASP A 254 -24.92 18.51 15.00
N SER A 255 -25.26 19.02 13.80
CA SER A 255 -25.98 20.30 13.67
C SER A 255 -27.44 20.21 14.13
N GLY A 256 -28.01 19.00 14.26
CA GLY A 256 -29.41 18.77 14.59
C GLY A 256 -30.42 19.20 13.51
N GLN A 257 -29.96 19.71 12.38
CA GLN A 257 -30.80 20.07 11.23
C GLN A 257 -31.01 18.86 10.32
N ALA A 258 -32.16 18.83 9.64
CA ALA A 258 -32.38 17.87 8.57
C ALA A 258 -31.30 18.05 7.48
N ARG A 259 -30.72 16.94 7.02
CA ARG A 259 -29.60 16.93 6.05
C ARG A 259 -29.86 17.81 4.83
N GLU A 260 -31.06 17.74 4.26
CA GLU A 260 -31.50 18.50 3.07
C GLU A 260 -31.63 20.01 3.35
N ALA A 261 -31.85 20.40 4.61
CA ALA A 261 -31.94 21.80 5.01
C ALA A 261 -30.55 22.40 5.32
N MET A 262 -29.55 21.58 5.61
CA MET A 262 -28.23 22.02 6.00
C MET A 262 -27.36 22.29 4.76
N ARG A 263 -27.34 23.56 4.33
CA ARG A 263 -26.44 24.06 3.29
C ARG A 263 -25.25 24.78 3.90
N PHE A 264 -24.06 24.40 3.48
CA PHE A 264 -22.82 24.98 3.99
C PHE A 264 -21.90 25.46 2.88
N THR A 265 -21.14 26.52 3.15
CA THR A 265 -20.08 27.00 2.27
C THR A 265 -18.77 26.28 2.56
N ARG A 266 -17.83 26.30 1.60
CA ARG A 266 -16.47 25.77 1.84
C ARG A 266 -15.80 26.41 3.05
N LYS A 267 -16.04 27.71 3.30
CA LYS A 267 -15.50 28.42 4.47
C LYS A 267 -16.05 27.84 5.78
N GLN A 268 -17.38 27.66 5.88
CA GLN A 268 -18.00 27.09 7.08
C GLN A 268 -17.49 25.68 7.34
N LEU A 269 -17.38 24.86 6.29
CA LEU A 269 -16.81 23.53 6.42
C LEU A 269 -15.36 23.58 6.89
N ARG A 270 -14.54 24.48 6.32
CA ARG A 270 -13.14 24.68 6.73
C ARG A 270 -13.01 24.99 8.22
N ASP A 271 -13.85 25.88 8.72
CA ASP A 271 -13.84 26.28 10.12
C ASP A 271 -14.30 25.13 11.04
N ALA A 272 -15.13 24.21 10.53
CA ALA A 272 -15.60 23.03 11.26
C ALA A 272 -14.60 21.86 11.26
N VAL A 273 -14.07 21.47 10.10
CA VAL A 273 -13.23 20.27 9.95
C VAL A 273 -11.72 20.55 9.99
N GLN A 274 -11.31 21.82 9.95
CA GLN A 274 -9.91 22.27 10.04
C GLN A 274 -9.00 21.75 8.90
N TRP A 275 -9.55 21.53 7.71
CA TRP A 275 -8.78 21.14 6.52
C TRP A 275 -8.26 22.36 5.74
N GLY A 276 -7.19 22.20 4.94
CA GLY A 276 -6.69 23.27 4.09
C GLY A 276 -7.67 23.64 2.96
N ASP A 277 -7.70 24.92 2.54
CA ASP A 277 -8.63 25.38 1.48
C ASP A 277 -8.42 24.66 0.14
N THR A 278 -7.16 24.39 -0.22
CA THR A 278 -6.80 23.64 -1.44
C THR A 278 -7.30 22.20 -1.38
N GLN A 279 -7.12 21.52 -0.25
CA GLN A 279 -7.62 20.14 -0.05
C GLN A 279 -9.14 20.13 -0.16
N LEU A 280 -9.83 21.04 0.52
CA LEU A 280 -11.29 21.15 0.45
C LEU A 280 -11.76 21.42 -0.98
N LYS A 281 -11.09 22.29 -1.74
CA LYS A 281 -11.45 22.56 -3.13
C LYS A 281 -11.40 21.30 -3.99
N ILE A 282 -10.35 20.48 -3.85
CA ILE A 282 -10.16 19.25 -4.62
C ILE A 282 -11.19 18.19 -4.20
N HIS A 283 -11.27 17.89 -2.90
CA HIS A 283 -12.11 16.81 -2.41
C HIS A 283 -13.61 17.12 -2.49
N LEU A 284 -14.04 18.38 -2.31
CA LEU A 284 -15.43 18.76 -2.54
C LEU A 284 -15.82 18.64 -4.01
N ALA A 285 -14.93 18.97 -4.95
CA ALA A 285 -15.19 18.79 -6.38
C ALA A 285 -15.41 17.30 -6.71
N ARG A 286 -14.54 16.42 -6.20
CA ARG A 286 -14.71 14.97 -6.36
C ARG A 286 -16.01 14.44 -5.75
N LEU A 287 -16.36 14.89 -4.55
CA LEU A 287 -17.63 14.47 -3.92
C LEU A 287 -18.86 14.96 -4.70
N VAL A 288 -18.77 16.10 -5.39
CA VAL A 288 -19.82 16.56 -6.30
C VAL A 288 -19.86 15.72 -7.58
N GLU A 289 -18.70 15.42 -8.18
CA GLU A 289 -18.60 14.55 -9.37
C GLU A 289 -19.11 13.13 -9.12
N MET A 290 -18.89 12.60 -7.91
CA MET A 290 -19.38 11.31 -7.45
C MET A 290 -20.83 11.37 -6.90
N GLU A 291 -21.50 12.52 -7.01
CA GLU A 291 -22.91 12.74 -6.61
C GLU A 291 -23.19 12.57 -5.10
N TYR A 292 -22.17 12.60 -4.23
CA TYR A 292 -22.33 12.59 -2.77
C TYR A 292 -22.70 13.98 -2.21
N LEU A 293 -22.34 15.05 -2.93
CA LEU A 293 -22.68 16.43 -2.60
C LEU A 293 -23.38 17.10 -3.78
N LEU A 294 -24.40 17.91 -3.48
CA LEU A 294 -25.02 18.81 -4.45
C LEU A 294 -24.42 20.21 -4.30
N VAL A 295 -24.03 20.83 -5.41
CA VAL A 295 -23.53 22.21 -5.42
C VAL A 295 -24.62 23.20 -5.82
N HIS A 296 -24.82 24.21 -4.98
CA HIS A 296 -25.75 25.31 -5.20
C HIS A 296 -24.98 26.62 -5.40
N ARG A 297 -25.39 27.42 -6.38
CA ARG A 297 -24.85 28.77 -6.57
C ARG A 297 -25.72 29.79 -5.84
N ARG A 298 -25.13 30.55 -4.92
CA ARG A 298 -25.78 31.65 -4.19
C ARG A 298 -25.07 32.97 -4.51
N GLY A 299 -25.42 33.57 -5.64
CA GLY A 299 -24.74 34.76 -6.15
C GLY A 299 -23.31 34.46 -6.61
N LEU A 300 -22.33 35.02 -5.91
CA LEU A 300 -20.89 34.81 -6.16
C LEU A 300 -20.29 33.64 -5.34
N THR A 301 -21.05 33.02 -4.43
CA THR A 301 -20.57 31.93 -3.59
C THR A 301 -21.19 30.58 -3.96
N PHE A 302 -20.47 29.51 -3.66
CA PHE A 302 -20.95 28.14 -3.75
C PHE A 302 -21.33 27.64 -2.36
N CYS A 303 -22.51 27.00 -2.27
CA CYS A 303 -22.94 26.22 -1.13
C CYS A 303 -23.02 24.75 -1.53
N TYR A 304 -22.81 23.87 -0.57
CA TYR A 304 -22.85 22.44 -0.72
C TYR A 304 -23.98 21.90 0.16
N GLU A 305 -24.60 20.82 -0.30
CA GLU A 305 -25.65 20.08 0.39
C GLU A 305 -25.27 18.60 0.33
N LEU A 306 -25.39 17.91 1.47
CA LEU A 306 -25.03 16.49 1.57
C LEU A 306 -26.18 15.62 1.05
N LEU A 307 -25.93 14.80 0.03
CA LEU A 307 -26.92 13.86 -0.51
C LEU A 307 -26.81 12.45 0.09
N PHE A 308 -25.63 12.10 0.61
CA PHE A 308 -25.32 10.77 1.13
C PHE A 308 -26.02 10.50 2.48
N ASP A 309 -26.74 9.37 2.60
CA ASP A 309 -27.53 8.97 3.79
C ASP A 309 -26.76 8.07 4.76
N GLY A 310 -25.58 7.62 4.37
CA GLY A 310 -24.73 6.77 5.21
C GLY A 310 -25.11 5.29 5.19
N ASP A 311 -26.05 4.86 4.34
CA ASP A 311 -26.54 3.47 4.32
C ASP A 311 -25.69 2.53 3.44
N GLY A 312 -24.37 2.71 3.52
CA GLY A 312 -23.38 1.88 2.85
C GLY A 312 -22.35 1.37 3.86
N SER A 313 -22.71 0.32 4.60
CA SER A 313 -21.81 -0.47 5.47
C SER A 313 -20.93 0.39 6.38
N ALA A 314 -21.51 0.87 7.48
CA ALA A 314 -20.77 1.53 8.54
C ALA A 314 -19.56 0.66 8.99
N ASP A 315 -18.40 1.30 9.02
CA ASP A 315 -17.16 0.92 9.73
C ASP A 315 -16.15 -0.06 9.14
N GLY A 316 -16.25 -0.44 7.87
CA GLY A 316 -15.12 -1.13 7.24
C GLY A 316 -15.22 -1.11 5.74
N ALA A 317 -14.16 -0.67 5.08
CA ALA A 317 -13.91 -1.09 3.73
C ALA A 317 -13.62 -2.61 3.83
N HIS A 318 -14.68 -3.42 3.79
CA HIS A 318 -14.63 -4.85 4.00
C HIS A 318 -14.72 -5.51 2.64
N LEU A 319 -13.76 -6.38 2.33
CA LEU A 319 -13.79 -7.22 1.13
C LEU A 319 -14.92 -8.24 1.27
N CYS A 320 -16.07 -7.95 0.68
CA CYS A 320 -17.16 -8.91 0.58
C CYS A 320 -16.69 -10.16 -0.20
N GLY A 321 -16.90 -11.35 0.36
CA GLY A 321 -16.63 -12.61 -0.32
C GLY A 321 -15.23 -13.21 -0.12
N LEU A 322 -14.44 -12.72 0.85
CA LEU A 322 -13.36 -13.54 1.41
C LEU A 322 -14.00 -14.63 2.27
N ILE A 323 -13.70 -15.90 1.97
CA ILE A 323 -14.24 -17.01 2.76
C ILE A 323 -13.65 -16.95 4.17
N ASP A 324 -14.53 -16.85 5.17
CA ASP A 324 -14.21 -17.28 6.53
C ASP A 324 -14.01 -18.78 6.49
N VAL A 325 -12.77 -19.21 6.71
CA VAL A 325 -12.41 -20.62 6.72
C VAL A 325 -13.28 -21.31 7.77
N PRO A 326 -14.25 -22.17 7.39
CA PRO A 326 -15.08 -22.82 8.39
C PRO A 326 -14.21 -23.73 9.24
N GLU A 327 -14.37 -23.65 10.57
CA GLU A 327 -13.64 -24.48 11.54
C GLU A 327 -13.87 -25.98 11.37
N ASN A 328 -14.85 -26.41 10.56
CA ASN A 328 -15.11 -27.82 10.31
C ASN A 328 -15.54 -28.07 8.86
N ALA A 329 -14.59 -28.51 8.02
CA ALA A 329 -14.89 -29.37 6.89
C ALA A 329 -14.02 -30.61 7.08
N GLY A 330 -14.64 -31.64 7.65
CA GLY A 330 -14.01 -32.91 7.97
C GLY A 330 -13.39 -33.60 6.77
N GLU A 331 -12.51 -34.54 7.09
CA GLU A 331 -11.90 -35.53 6.21
C GLU A 331 -12.82 -35.89 5.03
N VAL A 332 -12.45 -35.45 3.83
CA VAL A 332 -12.88 -36.13 2.62
C VAL A 332 -11.75 -37.08 2.28
N THR A 333 -11.91 -38.31 2.76
CA THR A 333 -11.18 -39.47 2.29
C THR A 333 -11.46 -39.62 0.78
N LEU A 334 -10.40 -39.69 -0.02
CA LEU A 334 -10.37 -40.47 -1.26
C LEU A 334 -9.11 -41.31 -1.26
#